data_AF-A0A4Y7SYH7-F1
#
_entry.id   AF-A0A4Y7SYH7-F1
#
_cell.length_a   1.000
_cell.length_b   1.000
_cell.length_c   1.000
_cell.angle_alpha   90.00
_cell.angle_beta   90.00
_cell.angle_gamma   90.00
#
_symmetry.space_group_name_H-M   'P 1'
#
loop_
_entity.id
_entity.type
_entity.pdbx_description
1 polymer ?
#
loop_
_entity_poly.entity_id
_entity_poly.type
_entity_poly.pdbx_seq_one_letter_code
_entity_poly.pdbx_strand_id
1 'polypeptide(L)' 'LDDTDIPHRTKVAQLITEAFAREYQKMVQEITTSIGRVAFTSDIWSRRNLQSYMAVTAHYLIKTSSGK' A
#
# COMPACT_ATOMS: atom_id res chain seq x y z
N LEU A 1 -9.80 20.35 -23.56
CA LEU A 1 -9.78 18.96 -23.09
C LEU A 1 -10.50 18.17 -24.16
N ASP A 2 -9.76 17.32 -24.85
CA ASP A 2 -10.27 16.38 -25.83
C ASP A 2 -10.40 14.98 -25.20
N ASP A 3 -11.19 14.07 -25.79
CA ASP A 3 -11.38 12.72 -25.28
C ASP A 3 -10.05 11.94 -25.17
N THR A 4 -9.06 12.33 -25.96
CA THR A 4 -7.70 11.79 -25.93
C THR A 4 -6.89 12.20 -24.70
N ASP A 5 -7.31 13.25 -23.97
CA ASP A 5 -6.68 13.70 -22.73
C ASP A 5 -7.07 12.83 -21.52
N ILE A 6 -8.15 12.06 -21.61
CA ILE A 6 -8.64 11.20 -20.53
C ILE A 6 -8.09 9.78 -20.72
N PRO A 7 -7.29 9.25 -19.77
CA PRO A 7 -6.75 7.91 -19.90
C PRO A 7 -7.87 6.86 -19.87
N HIS A 8 -7.87 5.96 -20.85
CA HIS A 8 -8.78 4.83 -20.87
C HIS A 8 -8.54 3.90 -19.65
N ARG A 9 -9.54 3.12 -19.26
CA ARG A 9 -9.50 2.23 -18.07
C ARG A 9 -8.26 1.33 -18.01
N THR A 10 -7.80 0.84 -19.18
CA THR A 10 -6.61 -0.01 -19.28
C THR A 10 -5.34 0.77 -18.93
N LYS A 11 -5.24 2.02 -19.36
CA LYS A 11 -4.14 2.91 -19.02
C LYS A 11 -4.16 3.26 -17.53
N VAL A 12 -5.34 3.51 -16.95
CA VAL A 12 -5.49 3.76 -15.51
C VAL A 12 -5.05 2.53 -14.69
N ALA A 13 -5.50 1.32 -15.05
CA ALA A 13 -5.10 0.09 -14.36
C ALA A 13 -3.58 -0.16 -14.42
N GLN A 14 -2.97 0.09 -15.58
CA GLN A 14 -1.52 0.05 -15.73
C GLN A 14 -0.83 1.04 -14.79
N LEU A 15 -1.27 2.31 -14.79
CA LEU A 15 -0.69 3.36 -13.93
C LEU A 15 -0.83 3.03 -12.44
N ILE A 16 -1.95 2.47 -12.01
CA ILE A 16 -2.17 2.02 -10.62
C ILE A 16 -1.17 0.91 -10.26
N THR A 17 -0.99 -0.07 -11.15
CA THR A 17 -0.06 -1.19 -10.91
C THR A 17 1.40 -0.71 -10.83
N GLU A 18 1.79 0.19 -11.73
CA GLU A 18 3.12 0.79 -11.74
C GLU A 18 3.36 1.64 -10.48
N ALA A 19 2.36 2.42 -10.05
CA ALA A 19 2.43 3.19 -8.81
C ALA A 19 2.55 2.28 -7.59
N PHE A 20 1.73 1.23 -7.52
CA PHE A 20 1.79 0.23 -6.46
C PHE A 20 3.18 -0.40 -6.37
N ALA A 21 3.76 -0.84 -7.49
CA ALA A 21 5.08 -1.45 -7.48
C ALA A 21 6.16 -0.50 -6.92
N ARG A 22 6.13 0.78 -7.29
CA ARG A 22 7.06 1.79 -6.76
C ARG A 22 6.88 2.02 -5.26
N GLU A 23 5.66 2.23 -4.81
CA GLU A 23 5.38 2.50 -3.39
C GLU A 23 5.61 1.26 -2.52
N TYR A 24 5.33 0.06 -3.03
CA TYR A 24 5.63 -1.20 -2.34
C TYR A 24 7.14 -1.34 -2.07
N GLN A 25 7.99 -1.08 -3.07
CA GLN A 25 9.45 -1.16 -2.88
C GLN A 25 9.95 -0.14 -1.85
N LYS A 26 9.42 1.09 -1.89
CA LYS A 26 9.74 2.12 -0.88
C LYS A 26 9.29 1.68 0.52
N MET A 27 8.07 1.17 0.67
CA MET A 27 7.54 0.68 1.93
C MET A 27 8.40 -0.46 2.50
N VAL A 28 8.79 -1.44 1.67
CA VAL A 28 9.68 -2.54 2.11
C VAL A 28 11.02 -1.98 2.59
N GLN A 29 11.63 -1.08 1.82
CA GLN A 29 12.88 -0.44 2.21
C GLN A 29 12.73 0.32 3.54
N GLU A 30 11.65 1.07 3.71
CA GLU A 30 11.39 1.81 4.95
C GLU A 30 11.20 0.89 6.15
N ILE A 31 10.41 -0.19 6.01
CA ILE A 31 10.23 -1.21 7.05
C ILE A 31 11.57 -1.83 7.46
N THR A 32 12.47 -2.09 6.52
CA THR A 32 13.81 -2.64 6.84
C THR A 32 14.67 -1.68 7.67
N THR A 33 14.36 -0.39 7.65
CA THR A 33 15.04 0.62 8.49
C THR A 33 14.37 0.83 9.84
N SER A 34 13.41 -0.02 10.22
CA SER A 34 12.73 0.13 11.50
C SER A 34 13.71 0.02 12.67
N ILE A 35 13.57 0.95 13.64
CA ILE A 35 14.40 1.00 14.85
C ILE A 35 14.05 -0.07 15.89
N GLY A 36 13.05 -0.90 15.62
CA GLY A 36 12.53 -1.88 16.57
C GLY A 36 11.77 -3.00 15.89
N ARG A 37 10.80 -3.56 16.63
CA ARG A 37 9.94 -4.64 16.11
C ARG A 37 8.91 -4.08 15.14
N VAL A 38 8.61 -4.88 14.11
CA VAL A 38 7.45 -4.67 13.24
C VAL A 38 6.28 -5.46 13.82
N ALA A 39 5.18 -4.78 14.13
CA ALA A 39 3.94 -5.41 14.57
C ALA A 39 2.97 -5.51 13.39
N PHE A 40 2.11 -6.52 13.39
CA PHE A 40 1.09 -6.70 12.35
C PHE A 40 -0.29 -6.81 12.98
N THR A 41 -1.25 -6.11 12.39
CA THR A 41 -2.68 -6.33 12.68
C THR A 41 -3.32 -6.99 11.47
N SER A 42 -4.09 -8.04 11.71
CA SER A 42 -4.92 -8.66 10.69
C SER A 42 -6.39 -8.40 11.01
N ASP A 43 -7.08 -7.70 10.12
CA ASP A 43 -8.54 -7.63 10.15
C ASP A 43 -9.09 -8.72 9.24
N ILE A 44 -9.97 -9.56 9.77
CA ILE A 44 -10.54 -10.71 9.06
C ILE A 44 -12.04 -10.63 9.18
N TRP A 45 -12.72 -10.63 8.04
CA TRP A 45 -14.17 -10.57 7.98
C TRP A 45 -14.69 -11.34 6.78
N SER A 46 -15.96 -11.74 6.85
CA SER A 46 -16.69 -12.29 5.72
C SER A 46 -17.81 -11.34 5.30
N ARG A 47 -18.12 -11.28 4.01
CA ARG A 47 -19.35 -10.64 3.52
C ARG A 47 -20.51 -11.65 3.55
N ARG A 48 -21.74 -11.15 3.41
CA ARG A 48 -22.97 -11.97 3.46
C ARG A 48 -23.03 -13.09 2.41
N ASN A 49 -22.26 -12.96 1.33
CA ASN A 49 -22.10 -13.99 0.29
C ASN A 49 -21.05 -15.06 0.64
N LEU A 50 -20.66 -15.18 1.91
CA LEU A 50 -19.63 -16.12 2.41
C LEU A 50 -18.24 -15.91 1.79
N GLN A 51 -17.98 -14.72 1.25
CA GLN A 51 -16.64 -14.36 0.78
C GLN A 51 -15.81 -13.83 1.94
N SER A 52 -14.72 -14.52 2.24
CA SER A 52 -13.76 -14.13 3.28
C SER A 52 -12.73 -13.13 2.76
N TYR A 53 -12.35 -12.20 3.63
CA TYR A 53 -11.33 -11.18 3.40
C TYR A 53 -10.37 -11.16 4.58
N MET A 54 -9.12 -10.79 4.28
CA MET A 54 -8.08 -10.56 5.27
C MET A 54 -7.30 -9.32 4.83
N ALA A 55 -7.30 -8.29 5.67
CA ALA A 55 -6.42 -7.14 5.52
C ALA A 55 -5.29 -7.26 6.53
N VAL A 56 -4.05 -7.05 6.08
CA VAL A 56 -2.86 -7.05 6.92
C VAL A 56 -2.23 -5.66 6.88
N THR A 57 -1.97 -5.10 8.05
CA THR A 57 -1.30 -3.79 8.20
C THR A 57 -0.06 -3.96 9.07
N ALA A 58 1.09 -3.50 8.57
CA ALA A 58 2.33 -3.43 9.33
C ALA A 58 2.43 -2.10 10.09
N HIS A 59 2.83 -2.15 11.36
CA HIS A 59 3.09 -1.00 12.22
C HIS A 59 4.55 -1.06 12.66
N TYR A 60 5.30 0.01 12.42
CA TYR A 60 6.73 0.08 12.70
C TYR A 60 7.16 1.51 13.02
N LEU A 61 8.29 1.65 13.70
CA LEU A 61 8.88 2.94 14.03
C LEU A 61 10.07 3.22 13.11
N ILE A 62 10.16 4.45 12.61
CA ILE A 62 11.33 4.96 11.89
C ILE A 62 11.89 6.17 12.62
N LYS A 63 13.20 6.37 12.54
CA LYS A 63 13.84 7.58 13.03
C LYS A 63 13.90 8.60 11.91
N THR A 64 13.16 9.70 12.05
CA THR A 64 13.26 10.84 11.15
C THR A 64 14.42 11.74 11.59
N SER A 65 15.08 12.41 10.63
CA SER A 65 16.14 13.38 10.92
C SER A 65 15.62 14.68 11.54
N SER A 66 14.31 14.93 11.41
CA SER A 66 13.59 16.02 12.07
C SER A 66 13.24 15.64 13.51
N GLY A 67 14.26 15.64 14.38
CA GLY A 67 14.05 15.75 15.81
C GLY A 67 13.55 17.15 16.15
N LYS A 68 12.24 17.32 16.27
CA LYS A 68 11.66 18.37 17.10
C LYS A 68 11.00 17.71 18.30
#